data_AF-A0A8T5ENR3-F1
#
_entry.id   AF-A0A8T5ENR3-F1
#
_cell.length_a   1.000
_cell.length_b   1.000
_cell.length_c   1.000
_cell.angle_alpha   90.00
_cell.angle_beta   90.00
_cell.angle_gamma   90.00
#
_symmetry.space_group_name_H-M   'P 1'
#
loop_
_entity.id
_entity.type
_entity.pdbx_description
1 polymer ?
#
loop_
_entity_poly.entity_id
_entity_poly.type
_entity_poly.pdbx_seq_one_letter_code
_entity_poly.pdbx_strand_id
1 'polypeptide(L)'
;MANRWNVMQNKPKRKRRVTMDLYEFCTFLVFVSLGTIGLMILLKLPSGTFDHVSDSRNGMIGIGFLVSGALLLRFDANARIRAAKKFDYDLAEYEMIRTRWLEMEATKLEMEKEHSLQYLAMDRSKPIIIESYKQDDSDSSED
;
A
#
# COMPACT_ATOMS: atom_id res chain seq x y z
N MET A 1 8.07 -16.53 6.03
CA MET A 1 7.51 -16.65 4.65
C MET A 1 6.09 -16.13 4.50
N ALA A 2 5.23 -16.14 5.54
CA ALA A 2 3.82 -15.72 5.46
C ALA A 2 3.58 -14.28 4.94
N ASN A 3 4.42 -13.31 5.30
CA ASN A 3 4.23 -11.91 4.86
C ASN A 3 4.40 -11.69 3.35
N ARG A 4 5.17 -12.55 2.65
CA ARG A 4 5.43 -12.37 1.22
C ARG A 4 4.23 -12.76 0.35
N TRP A 5 3.48 -13.78 0.79
CA TRP A 5 2.25 -14.25 0.13
C TRP A 5 1.10 -13.24 0.23
N ASN A 6 1.03 -12.50 1.34
CA ASN A 6 0.03 -11.44 1.54
C ASN A 6 0.13 -10.29 0.53
N VAL A 7 1.33 -10.00 0.01
CA VAL A 7 1.54 -8.96 -1.01
C VAL A 7 0.98 -9.39 -2.36
N MET A 8 1.01 -10.68 -2.68
CA MET A 8 0.51 -11.23 -3.94
C MET A 8 -1.00 -11.40 -3.98
N GLN A 9 -1.63 -11.71 -2.84
CA GLN A 9 -3.07 -11.91 -2.77
C GLN A 9 -3.86 -10.59 -2.69
N ASN A 10 -3.26 -9.53 -2.15
CA ASN A 10 -3.95 -8.27 -1.94
C ASN A 10 -3.61 -7.26 -3.03
N LYS A 11 -4.38 -7.26 -4.12
CA LYS A 11 -4.37 -6.17 -5.10
C LYS A 11 -4.56 -4.83 -4.35
N PRO A 12 -3.76 -3.79 -4.64
CA PRO A 12 -3.95 -2.49 -4.03
C PRO A 12 -5.40 -2.03 -4.25
N LYS A 13 -6.05 -1.55 -3.18
CA LYS A 13 -7.42 -1.02 -3.26
C LYS A 13 -7.37 0.47 -3.55
N ARG A 14 -8.14 0.91 -4.55
CA ARG A 14 -8.24 2.33 -4.89
C ARG A 14 -8.91 3.09 -3.75
N LYS A 15 -8.21 4.07 -3.18
CA LYS A 15 -8.75 4.99 -2.18
C LYS A 15 -9.12 6.30 -2.85
N ARG A 16 -10.24 6.91 -2.42
CA ARG A 16 -10.71 8.20 -2.95
C ARG A 16 -9.83 9.37 -2.53
N ARG A 17 -9.19 9.29 -1.35
CA ARG A 17 -8.33 10.34 -0.78
C ARG A 17 -7.17 9.72 0.00
N VAL A 18 -6.06 10.46 0.03
CA VAL A 18 -4.95 10.22 0.96
C VAL A 18 -5.27 10.88 2.31
N THR A 19 -4.59 10.46 3.38
CA THR A 19 -4.65 11.15 4.67
C THR A 19 -4.35 12.64 4.52
N MET A 20 -5.07 13.45 5.28
CA MET A 20 -4.94 14.91 5.23
C MET A 20 -3.56 15.33 5.74
N ASP A 21 -2.84 16.12 4.96
CA ASP A 21 -1.51 16.61 5.33
C ASP A 21 -1.62 17.71 6.41
N LEU A 22 -0.55 17.92 7.19
CA LEU A 22 -0.52 18.94 8.27
C LEU A 22 -0.89 20.34 7.76
N TYR A 23 -0.44 20.70 6.55
CA TYR A 23 -0.78 21.99 5.92
C TYR A 23 -2.26 22.11 5.56
N GLU A 24 -2.89 21.01 5.12
CA GLU A 24 -4.33 20.96 4.83
C GLU A 24 -5.13 21.09 6.14
N PHE A 25 -4.64 20.50 7.23
CA PHE A 25 -5.22 20.67 8.56
C PHE A 25 -5.11 22.11 9.07
N CYS A 26 -3.92 22.72 9.00
CA CYS A 26 -3.74 24.12 9.41
C CYS A 26 -4.61 25.08 8.61
N THR A 27 -4.70 24.91 7.29
CA THR A 27 -5.56 25.76 6.45
C THR A 27 -7.04 25.54 6.73
N PHE A 28 -7.45 24.31 7.05
CA PHE A 28 -8.81 24.04 7.54
C PHE A 28 -9.10 24.75 8.86
N LEU A 29 -8.17 24.73 9.83
CA LEU A 29 -8.33 25.44 11.09
C LEU A 29 -8.47 26.96 10.89
N VAL A 30 -7.67 27.55 10.00
CA VAL A 30 -7.75 28.97 9.65
C VAL A 30 -9.08 29.31 8.98
N PHE A 31 -9.57 28.46 8.07
CA PHE A 31 -10.87 28.66 7.43
C PHE A 31 -12.02 28.61 8.44
N VAL A 32 -12.00 27.64 9.37
CA VAL A 32 -13.02 27.51 10.42
C VAL A 32 -12.97 28.70 11.37
N SER A 33 -11.79 29.14 11.81
CA SER A 33 -11.68 30.29 12.72
C SER A 33 -12.11 31.60 12.06
N LEU A 34 -11.75 31.83 10.80
CA LEU A 34 -12.25 33.00 10.05
C LEU A 34 -13.76 32.91 9.80
N GLY A 35 -14.29 31.71 9.56
CA GLY A 35 -15.72 31.47 9.39
C GLY A 35 -16.52 31.75 10.66
N THR A 36 -16.04 31.33 11.83
CA THR A 36 -16.71 31.61 13.11
C THR A 36 -16.67 33.10 13.45
N ILE A 37 -15.52 33.76 13.24
CA ILE A 37 -15.40 35.22 13.43
C ILE A 37 -16.30 35.97 12.45
N GLY A 38 -16.33 35.58 11.17
CA GLY A 38 -17.19 36.17 10.15
C GLY A 38 -18.68 36.00 10.46
N LEU A 39 -19.08 34.83 10.95
CA LEU A 39 -20.46 34.56 11.39
C LEU A 39 -20.85 35.41 12.61
N MET A 40 -19.94 35.58 13.58
CA MET A 40 -20.17 36.45 14.75
C MET A 40 -20.40 37.91 14.33
N ILE A 41 -19.62 38.41 13.35
CA ILE A 41 -19.79 39.74 12.77
C ILE A 41 -21.16 39.86 12.09
N LEU A 42 -21.58 38.85 11.31
CA LEU A 42 -22.84 38.85 10.58
C LEU A 42 -24.07 38.81 11.51
N LEU A 43 -24.00 38.02 12.58
CA LEU A 43 -25.09 37.86 13.55
C LEU A 43 -25.16 38.98 14.59
N LYS A 44 -24.26 39.98 14.54
CA LYS A 44 -24.14 41.07 15.52
C LYS A 44 -24.23 40.56 16.97
N LEU A 45 -23.55 39.44 17.25
CA LEU A 45 -23.54 38.89 18.59
C LEU A 45 -22.85 39.88 19.53
N PRO A 46 -23.44 40.19 20.71
CA PRO A 46 -22.93 41.19 21.63
C PRO A 46 -21.77 40.58 22.42
N SER A 47 -20.62 40.38 21.78
CA SER A 47 -19.37 40.23 22.51
C SER A 47 -18.78 41.63 22.65
N GLY A 48 -18.71 42.16 23.87
CA GLY A 48 -18.18 43.51 24.17
C GLY A 48 -16.73 43.79 23.73
N THR A 49 -16.08 42.83 23.05
CA THR A 49 -14.76 42.94 22.40
C THR A 49 -14.82 43.20 20.88
N PHE A 50 -15.98 43.04 20.24
CA PHE A 50 -16.21 43.26 18.80
C PHE A 50 -17.22 44.40 18.58
N ASP A 51 -17.09 45.46 19.35
CA ASP A 51 -17.85 46.69 19.11
C ASP A 51 -17.39 47.29 17.78
N HIS A 52 -18.23 47.17 16.74
CA HIS A 52 -18.13 47.79 15.42
C HIS A 52 -16.70 48.12 14.95
N VAL A 53 -15.80 47.15 14.94
CA VAL A 53 -14.43 47.44 14.55
C VAL A 53 -14.36 47.63 13.04
N SER A 54 -14.01 48.86 12.63
CA SER A 54 -13.63 49.34 11.29
C SER A 54 -13.97 48.43 10.12
N ASP A 55 -14.82 48.90 9.20
CA ASP A 55 -15.22 48.20 7.96
C ASP A 55 -14.05 47.60 7.17
N SER A 56 -12.87 48.23 7.24
CA SER A 56 -11.63 47.71 6.63
C SER A 56 -11.18 46.36 7.17
N ARG A 57 -11.34 46.11 8.48
CA ARG A 57 -10.93 44.85 9.14
C ARG A 57 -11.91 43.73 8.82
N ASN A 58 -13.20 44.04 8.75
CA ASN A 58 -14.25 43.09 8.35
C ASN A 58 -14.06 42.66 6.89
N GLY A 59 -13.70 43.60 6.01
CA GLY A 59 -13.32 43.29 4.62
C GLY A 59 -12.12 42.36 4.52
N MET A 60 -11.08 42.59 5.33
CA MET A 60 -9.89 41.73 5.37
C MET A 60 -10.21 40.29 5.83
N ILE A 61 -11.06 40.14 6.86
CA ILE A 61 -11.53 38.84 7.33
C ILE A 61 -12.34 38.11 6.23
N GLY A 62 -13.22 38.82 5.54
CA GLY A 62 -13.99 38.27 4.42
C GLY A 62 -13.12 37.81 3.25
N ILE A 63 -12.11 38.61 2.86
CA ILE A 63 -11.15 38.22 1.83
C ILE A 63 -10.34 37.00 2.26
N GLY A 64 -9.85 36.99 3.51
CA GLY A 64 -9.13 35.84 4.07
C GLY A 64 -9.98 34.56 4.07
N PHE A 65 -11.27 34.67 4.37
CA PHE A 65 -12.21 33.54 4.32
C PHE A 65 -12.38 32.99 2.90
N LEU A 66 -12.56 33.87 1.90
CA LEU A 66 -12.67 33.45 0.49
C LEU A 66 -11.39 32.79 -0.02
N VAL A 67 -10.22 33.38 0.30
CA VAL A 67 -8.92 32.83 -0.11
C VAL A 67 -8.67 31.47 0.52
N SER A 68 -8.87 31.33 1.83
CA SER A 68 -8.70 30.06 2.53
C SER A 68 -9.69 29.00 2.04
N GLY A 69 -10.95 29.37 1.77
CA GLY A 69 -11.94 28.47 1.16
C GLY A 69 -11.53 27.99 -0.24
N ALA A 70 -11.05 28.88 -1.10
CA ALA A 70 -10.54 28.52 -2.42
C ALA A 70 -9.32 27.59 -2.32
N LEU A 71 -8.44 27.83 -1.35
CA LEU A 71 -7.27 26.99 -1.09
C LEU A 71 -7.66 25.57 -0.68
N LEU A 72 -8.68 25.43 0.18
CA LEU A 72 -9.21 24.12 0.60
C LEU A 72 -9.79 23.31 -0.55
N LEU A 73 -10.52 23.95 -1.47
CA LEU A 73 -11.01 23.29 -2.68
C LEU A 73 -9.85 22.79 -3.56
N ARG A 74 -8.79 23.59 -3.68
CA ARG A 74 -7.59 23.23 -4.43
C ARG A 74 -6.84 22.07 -3.75
N PHE A 75 -6.78 22.05 -2.43
CA PHE A 75 -6.21 20.94 -1.69
C PHE A 75 -7.03 19.65 -1.82
N ASP A 76 -8.37 19.72 -1.84
CA ASP A 76 -9.18 18.53 -2.14
C ASP A 76 -8.86 17.94 -3.52
N ALA A 77 -8.78 18.80 -4.54
CA ALA A 77 -8.40 18.37 -5.88
C ALA A 77 -7.01 17.74 -5.91
N ASN A 78 -6.03 18.36 -5.25
CA ASN A 78 -4.67 17.83 -5.17
C ASN A 78 -4.59 16.50 -4.41
N ALA A 79 -5.31 16.35 -3.30
CA ALA A 79 -5.35 15.11 -2.52
C ALA A 79 -5.91 13.94 -3.34
N ARG A 80 -6.91 14.20 -4.20
CA ARG A 80 -7.44 13.20 -5.14
C ARG A 80 -6.41 12.81 -6.20
N ILE A 81 -5.68 13.78 -6.76
CA ILE A 81 -4.63 13.52 -7.75
C ILE A 81 -3.48 12.71 -7.11
N ARG A 82 -3.06 13.06 -5.89
CA ARG A 82 -2.04 12.30 -5.15
C ARG A 82 -2.50 10.87 -4.86
N ALA A 83 -3.77 10.68 -4.50
CA ALA A 83 -4.34 9.36 -4.28
C ALA A 83 -4.33 8.49 -5.55
N ALA A 84 -4.69 9.09 -6.69
CA ALA A 84 -4.66 8.41 -7.99
C ALA A 84 -3.22 8.00 -8.37
N LYS A 85 -2.27 8.95 -8.32
CA LYS A 85 -0.86 8.68 -8.63
C LYS A 85 -0.27 7.59 -7.74
N LYS A 86 -0.57 7.62 -6.43
CA LYS A 86 -0.12 6.59 -5.50
C LYS A 86 -0.71 5.23 -5.86
N PHE A 87 -1.99 5.16 -6.17
CA PHE A 87 -2.65 3.92 -6.58
C PHE A 87 -2.03 3.34 -7.86
N ASP A 88 -1.76 4.18 -8.86
CA ASP A 88 -1.16 3.73 -10.12
C ASP A 88 0.27 3.21 -9.90
N TYR A 89 1.04 3.86 -9.03
CA TYR A 89 2.37 3.40 -8.61
C TYR A 89 2.29 2.05 -7.88
N ASP A 90 1.44 1.94 -6.85
CA ASP A 90 1.28 0.71 -6.07
C ASP A 90 0.80 -0.46 -6.96
N LEU A 91 -0.02 -0.17 -7.98
CA LEU A 91 -0.49 -1.16 -8.94
C LEU A 91 0.63 -1.63 -9.88
N ALA A 92 1.43 -0.72 -10.40
CA ALA A 92 2.57 -1.06 -11.26
C ALA A 92 3.61 -1.91 -10.49
N GLU A 93 3.88 -1.57 -9.23
CA GLU A 93 4.77 -2.35 -8.36
C GLU A 93 4.21 -3.77 -8.10
N TYR A 94 2.91 -3.88 -7.82
CA TYR A 94 2.23 -5.17 -7.67
C TYR A 94 2.35 -6.03 -8.93
N GLU A 95 2.11 -5.45 -10.11
CA GLU A 95 2.19 -6.15 -11.38
C GLU A 95 3.62 -6.62 -11.68
N MET A 96 4.63 -5.77 -11.42
CA MET A 96 6.03 -6.14 -11.57
C MET A 96 6.43 -7.30 -10.65
N ILE A 97 6.05 -7.25 -9.37
CA ILE A 97 6.39 -8.32 -8.42
C ILE A 97 5.71 -9.63 -8.83
N ARG A 98 4.46 -9.55 -9.31
CA ARG A 98 3.71 -10.71 -9.79
C ARG A 98 4.37 -11.35 -11.01
N THR A 99 4.78 -10.58 -12.01
CA THR A 99 5.43 -11.14 -13.21
C THR A 99 6.78 -11.76 -12.88
N ARG A 100 7.62 -11.08 -12.10
CA ARG A 100 8.91 -11.63 -11.63
C ARG A 100 8.75 -12.93 -10.83
N TRP A 101 7.66 -13.04 -10.07
CA TRP A 101 7.40 -14.27 -9.34
C TRP A 101 6.99 -15.42 -10.25
N LEU A 102 6.11 -15.19 -11.23
CA LEU A 102 5.74 -16.19 -12.22
C LEU A 102 6.97 -16.66 -13.03
N GLU A 103 7.86 -15.74 -13.39
CA GLU A 103 9.15 -16.05 -14.04
C GLU A 103 10.04 -16.94 -13.15
N MET A 104 10.14 -16.64 -11.85
CA MET A 104 10.90 -17.47 -10.91
C MET A 104 10.29 -18.85 -10.68
N GLU A 105 8.96 -18.96 -10.68
CA GLU A 105 8.29 -20.25 -10.54
C GLU A 105 8.44 -21.10 -11.80
N ALA A 106 8.32 -20.49 -12.99
CA ALA A 106 8.58 -21.16 -14.26
C ALA A 106 10.01 -21.69 -14.35
N THR A 107 11.01 -20.87 -14.01
CA THR A 107 12.43 -21.30 -14.02
C THR A 107 12.72 -22.40 -12.99
N LYS A 108 12.07 -22.40 -11.82
CA LYS A 108 12.15 -23.52 -10.88
C LYS A 108 11.60 -24.81 -11.46
N LEU A 109 10.44 -24.74 -12.10
CA LEU A 109 9.82 -25.90 -12.73
C LEU A 109 10.68 -26.44 -13.89
N GLU A 110 11.30 -25.55 -14.66
CA GLU A 110 12.27 -25.93 -15.70
C GLU A 110 13.51 -26.62 -15.12
N MET A 111 14.09 -26.07 -14.04
CA MET A 111 15.22 -26.72 -13.35
C MET A 111 14.84 -28.10 -12.79
N GLU A 112 13.67 -28.24 -12.16
CA GLU A 112 13.17 -29.52 -11.66
C GLU A 112 12.96 -30.52 -12.81
N LYS A 113 12.44 -30.06 -13.95
CA LYS A 113 12.31 -30.89 -15.15
C LYS A 113 13.66 -31.34 -15.67
N GLU A 114 14.64 -30.45 -15.82
CA GLU A 114 15.99 -30.79 -16.26
C GLU A 114 16.66 -31.79 -15.30
N HIS A 115 16.53 -31.57 -13.99
CA HIS A 115 17.05 -32.47 -12.98
C HIS A 115 16.37 -33.85 -13.02
N SER A 116 15.05 -33.90 -13.25
CA SER A 116 14.32 -35.17 -13.43
C SER A 116 14.75 -35.93 -14.70
N LEU A 117 15.05 -35.22 -15.79
CA LEU A 117 15.55 -35.82 -17.03
C LEU A 117 16.99 -36.34 -16.86
N GLN A 118 17.83 -35.68 -16.08
CA GLN A 118 19.17 -36.17 -15.75
C GLN A 118 19.12 -37.49 -14.98
N TYR A 119 18.20 -37.65 -14.02
CA TYR A 119 18.01 -38.93 -13.34
C TYR A 119 17.53 -40.04 -14.28
N LEU A 120 16.56 -39.76 -15.15
CA LEU A 120 16.09 -40.72 -16.16
C LEU A 120 17.18 -41.12 -17.17
N ALA A 121 18.09 -40.20 -17.50
CA ALA A 121 19.21 -40.46 -18.40
C ALA A 121 20.34 -41.26 -17.72
N MET A 122 20.60 -41.01 -16.43
CA MET A 122 21.58 -41.78 -15.65
C MET A 122 21.17 -43.26 -15.49
N ASP A 123 19.87 -43.52 -15.30
CA ASP A 123 19.34 -44.87 -15.03
C ASP A 123 19.38 -45.84 -16.23
N ARG A 124 19.64 -45.33 -17.45
CA ARG A 124 19.76 -46.19 -18.65
C ARG A 124 21.15 -46.77 -18.89
N SER A 125 22.18 -46.31 -18.17
CA SER A 125 23.58 -46.65 -18.49
C SER A 125 24.28 -47.57 -17.48
N LYS A 126 23.66 -47.88 -16.34
CA LYS A 126 24.18 -48.85 -15.37
C LYS A 126 23.04 -49.71 -14.83
N PRO A 127 23.06 -51.05 -15.01
CA PRO A 127 22.11 -51.90 -14.32
C PRO A 127 22.29 -51.72 -12.81
N ILE A 128 21.20 -51.45 -12.10
CA ILE A 128 21.16 -51.47 -10.63
C ILE A 128 21.41 -52.93 -10.21
N ILE A 129 22.65 -53.22 -9.80
CA ILE A 129 22.97 -54.47 -9.13
C ILE A 129 22.42 -54.31 -7.71
N ILE A 130 21.23 -54.84 -7.47
CA ILE A 130 20.73 -55.06 -6.11
C ILE A 130 21.55 -56.24 -5.58
N GLU A 131 22.60 -55.95 -4.80
CA GLU A 131 23.19 -56.97 -3.94
C GLU A 131 22.13 -57.36 -2.91
N SER A 132 21.39 -58.42 -3.23
CA SER A 132 20.59 -59.15 -2.26
C SER A 132 21.56 -59.63 -1.20
N TYR A 133 21.57 -58.96 -0.04
CA TYR A 133 22.30 -59.42 1.13
C TYR A 133 21.79 -60.82 1.44
N LYS A 134 22.62 -61.83 1.14
CA LYS A 134 22.33 -63.21 1.46
C LYS A 134 22.44 -63.31 2.97
N GLN A 135 21.30 -63.40 3.64
CA GLN A 135 21.24 -63.70 5.06
C GLN A 135 21.66 -65.17 5.19
N ASP A 136 22.92 -65.37 5.55
CA ASP A 136 23.44 -66.70 5.87
C ASP A 136 22.73 -67.17 7.15
N ASP A 137 21.77 -68.08 6.96
CA ASP A 137 21.26 -68.93 8.02
C ASP A 137 22.38 -69.87 8.45
N SER A 138 23.11 -69.51 9.50
CA SER A 138 23.92 -70.45 10.28
C SER A 138 23.58 -70.32 11.76
N ASP A 139 22.54 -71.05 12.13
CA ASP A 139 22.48 -71.99 13.24
C ASP A 139 23.42 -71.72 14.45
N SER A 140 22.82 -71.35 15.58
CA SER A 140 23.35 -71.75 16.89
C SER A 140 22.16 -71.98 17.84
N SER A 141 21.61 -73.19 17.78
CA SER A 141 20.95 -73.81 18.93
C SER A 141 21.94 -73.89 20.10
N GLU A 142 21.67 -73.17 21.18
CA GLU A 142 22.26 -73.42 22.50
C GLU A 142 21.15 -73.97 23.42
N ASP A 143 21.32 -75.24 23.79
CA ASP A 143 20.83 -75.84 25.04
C ASP A 143 21.80 -75.50 26.19
#